data_AF-K1R3S3-F1
#
_entry.id   AF-K1R3S3-F1
#
_cell.length_a   1.000
_cell.length_b   1.000
_cell.length_c   1.000
_cell.angle_alpha   90.00
_cell.angle_beta   90.00
_cell.angle_gamma   90.00
#
_symmetry.space_group_name_H-M   'P 1'
#
loop_
_entity.id
_entity.type
_entity.pdbx_description
1 polymer ?
#
loop_
_entity_poly.entity_id
_entity_poly.type
_entity_poly.pdbx_seq_one_letter_code
_entity_poly.pdbx_strand_id
1 'polypeptide(L)' 'MEKKNIYDAIIIGGGASGLMCAITAKKHYRSKKIAIIEKNDRLGKKLMQQATADVI' A
#
# COMPACT_ATOMS: atom_id res chain seq x y z
N MET A 1 -6.28 -16.78 19.04
CA MET A 1 -6.58 -15.35 19.29
C MET A 1 -6.42 -14.63 17.98
N GLU A 2 -7.53 -14.24 17.33
CA GLU A 2 -7.53 -13.72 15.95
C GLU A 2 -7.06 -12.26 15.95
N LYS A 3 -5.96 -11.95 15.25
CA LYS A 3 -5.50 -10.57 15.08
C LYS A 3 -6.31 -9.91 13.97
N LYS A 4 -7.31 -9.09 14.34
CA LYS A 4 -7.97 -8.19 13.39
C LYS A 4 -7.00 -7.08 12.99
N ASN A 5 -6.57 -7.09 11.75
CA ASN A 5 -5.88 -5.95 11.16
C ASN A 5 -6.92 -4.90 10.77
N ILE A 6 -7.17 -3.95 11.67
CA ILE A 6 -8.02 -2.79 11.39
C ILE A 6 -7.19 -1.79 10.59
N TYR A 7 -7.67 -1.47 9.39
CA TYR A 7 -7.10 -0.46 8.51
C TYR A 7 -8.11 0.68 8.33
N ASP A 8 -7.61 1.91 8.23
CA ASP A 8 -8.43 3.09 7.96
C ASP A 8 -8.74 3.25 6.46
N ALA A 9 -7.89 2.70 5.60
CA ALA A 9 -8.07 2.71 4.15
C ALA A 9 -7.40 1.49 3.51
N ILE A 10 -8.00 1.02 2.41
CA ILE A 10 -7.48 -0.09 1.60
C ILE A 10 -7.38 0.38 0.16
N ILE A 11 -6.20 0.19 -0.45
CA ILE A 11 -5.92 0.49 -1.85
C ILE A 11 -5.87 -0.83 -2.61
N ILE A 12 -6.67 -0.94 -3.68
CA ILE A 12 -6.70 -2.14 -4.53
C ILE A 12 -5.90 -1.84 -5.80
N GLY A 13 -4.83 -2.62 -6.00
CA GLY A 13 -3.87 -2.46 -7.09
C GLY A 13 -2.55 -1.84 -6.61
N GLY A 14 -1.46 -2.57 -6.84
CA GLY A 14 -0.10 -2.24 -6.44
C GLY A 14 0.80 -1.78 -7.60
N GLY A 15 0.20 -1.27 -8.68
CA GLY A 15 0.94 -0.59 -9.76
C GLY A 15 1.48 0.79 -9.32
N ALA A 16 2.10 1.54 -10.23
CA ALA A 16 2.63 2.87 -9.86
C ALA A 16 1.57 3.85 -9.36
N SER A 17 0.36 3.82 -9.92
CA SER A 17 -0.75 4.65 -9.43
C SER A 17 -1.14 4.29 -7.99
N GLY A 18 -1.25 2.99 -7.69
CA GLY A 18 -1.58 2.50 -6.34
C GLY A 18 -0.49 2.80 -5.31
N LEU A 19 0.78 2.64 -5.69
CA LEU A 19 1.91 2.99 -4.83
C LEU A 19 2.01 4.51 -4.60
N MET A 20 1.82 5.33 -5.65
CA MET A 20 1.78 6.79 -5.52
C MET A 20 0.62 7.24 -4.62
N CYS A 21 -0.55 6.60 -4.75
CA CYS A 21 -1.68 6.81 -3.87
C CYS A 21 -1.31 6.50 -2.41
N ALA A 22 -0.69 5.34 -2.15
CA ALA A 22 -0.30 4.94 -0.80
C ALA A 22 0.73 5.90 -0.18
N ILE A 23 1.75 6.30 -0.95
CA ILE A 23 2.77 7.26 -0.51
C ILE A 23 2.11 8.61 -0.19
N THR A 24 1.26 9.10 -1.08
CA THR A 24 0.56 10.38 -0.87
C THR A 24 -0.36 10.31 0.33
N ALA A 25 -1.12 9.23 0.47
CA ALA A 25 -2.00 9.04 1.62
C ALA A 25 -1.22 8.96 2.94
N LYS A 26 -0.06 8.30 3.00
CA LYS A 26 0.79 8.31 4.19
C LYS A 26 1.45 9.67 4.46
N LYS A 27 1.78 10.45 3.43
CA LYS A 27 2.29 11.84 3.60
C LYS A 27 1.26 12.74 4.26
N HIS A 28 -0.01 12.66 3.86
CA HIS A 28 -1.09 13.49 4.40
C HIS A 28 -1.71 12.91 5.68
N TYR A 29 -1.76 11.59 5.82
CA TYR A 29 -2.43 10.87 6.92
C TYR A 29 -1.45 9.93 7.63
N ARG A 30 -0.41 10.48 8.27
CA ARG A 30 0.66 9.70 8.92
C ARG A 30 0.16 8.70 9.96
N SER A 31 -0.90 9.04 10.70
CA SER A 31 -1.48 8.19 11.75
C SER A 31 -2.39 7.09 11.22
N LYS A 32 -2.80 7.14 9.95
CA LYS A 32 -3.71 6.15 9.37
C LYS A 32 -2.97 4.89 8.96
N LYS A 33 -3.59 3.74 9.25
CA LYS A 33 -3.17 2.42 8.76
C LYS A 33 -3.76 2.20 7.39
N ILE A 34 -2.89 2.07 6.39
CA ILE A 34 -3.29 1.93 4.99
C ILE A 34 -2.74 0.60 4.48
N ALA A 35 -3.60 -0.23 3.91
CA ALA A 35 -3.20 -1.48 3.26
C ALA A 35 -3.24 -1.34 1.75
N ILE A 36 -2.36 -2.06 1.05
CA ILE A 36 -2.41 -2.24 -0.40
C ILE A 36 -2.64 -3.72 -0.67
N ILE A 37 -3.59 -4.04 -1.55
CA ILE A 37 -3.88 -5.40 -2.00
C ILE A 37 -3.57 -5.49 -3.50
N GLU A 38 -2.76 -6.47 -3.89
CA GLU A 38 -2.40 -6.74 -5.27
C GLU A 38 -2.53 -8.24 -5.54
N LYS A 39 -3.04 -8.60 -6.72
CA LYS A 39 -3.21 -9.99 -7.14
C LYS A 39 -1.89 -10.61 -7.59
N ASN A 40 -1.00 -9.81 -8.15
CA ASN A 40 0.31 -10.26 -8.59
C ASN A 40 1.22 -10.59 -7.40
N ASP A 41 2.14 -11.55 -7.59
CA ASP A 41 3.11 -11.96 -6.57
C ASP A 41 4.02 -10.82 -6.08
N ARG A 42 4.10 -9.73 -6.85
CA ARG A 42 4.94 -8.56 -6.55
C ARG A 42 4.22 -7.27 -6.93
N LEU A 43 4.32 -6.27 -6.06
CA LEU A 43 3.94 -4.89 -6.35
C LEU A 43 4.78 -4.36 -7.52
N GLY A 44 4.20 -3.50 -8.36
CA GLY A 44 4.94 -2.80 -9.41
C GLY A 44 5.50 -3.68 -10.52
N LYS A 45 4.94 -4.88 -10.76
CA LYS A 45 5.43 -5.85 -11.79
C LYS A 45 5.64 -5.24 -13.19
N LYS A 46 4.92 -4.17 -13.55
CA LYS A 46 5.06 -3.46 -14.85
C LYS A 46 6.08 -2.31 -14.86
N LEU A 47 6.58 -1.85 -13.70
CA LEU A 47 7.27 -0.55 -13.56
C LEU A 47 8.48 -0.60 -12.63
N MET A 48 9.24 -1.71 -12.57
CA MET A 48 10.36 -1.87 -11.62
C MET A 48 11.33 -0.65 -11.55
N GLN A 49 11.07 0.22 -10.57
CA GLN A 49 11.99 0.99 -9.75
C GLN A 49 11.45 0.84 -8.32
N GLN A 50 12.27 0.28 -7.43
CA GLN A 50 11.86 -0.07 -6.08
C GLN A 50 11.52 1.18 -5.27
N ALA A 51 10.25 1.36 -4.95
CA ALA A 51 9.85 2.09 -3.75
C ALA A 51 9.40 1.05 -2.74
N THR A 52 10.34 0.57 -1.93
CA THR A 52 10.02 -0.16 -0.69
C THR A 52 9.28 0.80 0.22
N ALA A 53 7.96 0.76 0.17
CA ALA A 53 7.13 1.25 1.25
C ALA A 53 6.85 0.05 2.15
N ASP A 54 7.73 -0.17 3.14
CA ASP A 54 7.31 -0.86 4.35
C ASP A 54 6.26 0.03 5.01
N VAL A 55 5.01 -0.17 4.58
CA VAL A 55 3.86 0.40 5.26
C VAL A 55 3.64 -0.47 6.50
N ILE A 56 4.34 -0.11 7.56
CA ILE A 56 3.99 -0.48 8.93
C ILE A 56 2.74 0.32 9.35
#